data_AF-A0A8J4VST6-F1
#
_entry.id   AF-A0A8J4VST6-F1
#
_cell.length_a   1.000
_cell.length_b   1.000
_cell.length_c   1.000
_cell.angle_alpha   90.00
_cell.angle_beta   90.00
_cell.angle_gamma   90.00
#
_symmetry.space_group_name_H-M   'P 1'
#
loop_
_entity.id
_entity.type
_entity.pdbx_description
1 polymer ?
#
loop_
_entity_poly.entity_id
_entity_poly.type
_entity_poly.pdbx_seq_one_letter_code
_entity_poly.pdbx_strand_id
1 'polypeptide(L)'
;MRDYGVHESWNKLFSIRFENVDISFYGCTGHGELLLDKKVKEESSDDETKIHYCNESTIISNDTAIVSLDPKTLQEKDPDDEDNHVENIPGISSTDLEDLRIVFHENNPKGMEQILNCFSMVSKAQYLLVNSFYELEAQTFDSLKVTFPFPVYPIGPTNRYLEPKLDQHSSFTTTSTIEYLKWLDSQPSASVLYVSFGSFFELSSTQMDEFAVALCSSGVRFLWVARGEASRLKETCGGDKGLVVPWCDQLRVLCHPSVGGFWSHSGWNSVQETIYAGIPMLAFPLFLDQVPNSRKIEEDWKIGWRVKRAEIGSEILVATDDILQHIQRFMDRDSCEGKETRKRARELKNMCDQATAKGGSFDSHLDAFVSDFLEGNINH
;
A
#
# COMPACT_ATOMS: atom_id res chain seq x y z
N MET A 1 -2.59 35.82 -4.11
CA MET A 1 -2.22 35.40 -2.73
C MET A 1 -3.49 35.05 -2.00
N ARG A 2 -3.78 33.75 -1.86
CA ARG A 2 -4.69 33.25 -0.82
C ARG A 2 -3.79 32.57 0.19
N ASP A 3 -3.87 32.97 1.45
CA ASP A 3 -3.20 32.30 2.56
C ASP A 3 -3.73 30.87 2.63
N TYR A 4 -2.93 29.91 2.16
CA TYR A 4 -3.14 28.50 2.46
C TYR A 4 -2.62 28.25 3.88
N GLY A 5 -3.37 28.73 4.86
CA GLY A 5 -3.26 28.26 6.23
C GLY A 5 -3.55 26.77 6.24
N VAL A 6 -2.68 25.99 6.89
CA VAL A 6 -2.82 24.54 7.08
C VAL A 6 -4.19 24.25 7.68
N HIS A 7 -5.14 23.85 6.83
CA HIS A 7 -6.51 23.52 7.22
C HIS A 7 -6.50 22.20 8.00
N GLU A 8 -7.42 22.01 8.95
CA GLU A 8 -7.56 20.80 9.80
C GLU A 8 -7.77 19.48 9.02
N SER A 9 -7.88 19.54 7.69
CA SER A 9 -8.09 18.40 6.79
C SER A 9 -6.81 17.79 6.20
N TRP A 10 -5.63 18.36 6.46
CA TRP A 10 -4.36 17.88 5.92
C TRP A 10 -3.65 16.95 6.90
N ASN A 11 -3.61 15.65 6.58
CA ASN A 11 -2.87 14.66 7.36
C ASN A 11 -1.46 14.50 6.81
N LYS A 12 -0.44 14.61 7.66
CA LYS A 12 0.95 14.30 7.29
C LYS A 12 1.07 12.81 7.00
N LEU A 13 1.41 12.47 5.76
CA LEU A 13 1.52 11.09 5.28
C LEU A 13 2.88 10.51 5.64
N PHE A 14 3.93 11.17 5.17
CA PHE A 14 5.32 10.80 5.44
C PHE A 14 6.23 11.99 5.14
N SER A 15 7.47 11.91 5.60
CA SER A 15 8.51 12.87 5.24
C SER A 15 9.72 12.14 4.70
N ILE A 16 10.32 12.70 3.65
CA ILE A 16 11.63 12.33 3.17
C ILE A 16 12.59 13.43 3.61
N ARG A 17 13.62 13.08 4.37
CA ARG A 17 14.67 14.02 4.78
C ARG A 17 15.90 13.80 3.93
N PHE A 18 16.47 14.91 3.48
CA PHE A 18 17.76 15.04 2.82
C PHE A 18 18.65 15.96 3.67
N GLU A 19 19.96 15.92 3.44
CA GLU A 19 20.99 16.67 4.19
C GLU A 19 20.58 18.12 4.53
N ASN A 20 20.02 18.86 3.56
CA ASN A 20 19.61 20.27 3.72
C ASN A 20 18.11 20.52 3.46
N VAL A 21 17.31 19.47 3.23
CA VAL A 21 15.91 19.61 2.81
C VAL A 21 15.02 18.57 3.48
N ASP A 22 13.99 19.03 4.20
CA ASP A 22 12.89 18.18 4.64
C ASP A 22 11.72 18.32 3.66
N ILE A 23 11.32 17.22 3.04
CA ILE A 23 10.11 17.16 2.22
C ILE A 23 9.04 16.41 3.03
N SER A 24 7.95 17.07 3.34
CA SER A 24 6.79 16.47 4.01
C SER A 24 5.62 16.40 3.06
N PHE A 25 5.05 15.21 2.93
CA PHE A 25 3.87 14.94 2.13
C PHE A 25 2.66 14.98 3.05
N TYR A 26 1.68 15.79 2.72
CA TYR A 26 0.39 15.84 3.39
C TYR A 26 -0.70 15.45 2.38
N GLY A 27 -1.72 14.74 2.81
CA GLY A 27 -2.86 14.41 1.95
C GLY A 27 -4.18 14.84 2.58
N CYS A 28 -5.11 15.24 1.71
CA CYS A 28 -6.47 15.62 2.06
C CYS A 28 -7.44 14.52 1.62
N THR A 29 -8.09 13.86 2.60
CA THR A 29 -8.95 12.69 2.38
C THR A 29 -10.22 12.99 1.59
N GLY A 30 -10.69 14.24 1.59
CA GLY A 30 -11.95 14.63 0.93
C GLY A 30 -11.84 14.93 -0.57
N HIS A 31 -10.64 15.18 -1.10
CA HIS A 31 -10.45 15.63 -2.49
C HIS A 31 -9.32 14.90 -3.24
N GLY A 32 -8.62 13.96 -2.60
CA GLY A 32 -7.50 13.25 -3.22
C GLY A 32 -6.31 14.17 -3.53
N GLU A 33 -6.20 15.30 -2.82
CA GLU A 33 -5.14 16.28 -3.03
C GLU A 33 -3.90 15.93 -2.19
N LEU A 34 -2.72 16.09 -2.79
CA LEU A 34 -1.41 15.91 -2.17
C LEU A 34 -0.73 17.28 -2.07
N LEU A 35 -0.30 17.66 -0.87
CA LEU A 35 0.44 18.87 -0.57
C LEU A 35 1.88 18.52 -0.21
N LEU A 36 2.82 19.15 -0.91
CA LEU A 36 4.25 19.04 -0.67
C LEU A 36 4.73 20.25 0.12
N ASP A 37 5.25 20.02 1.33
CA ASP A 37 5.92 21.05 2.13
C ASP A 37 7.43 20.80 2.08
N LYS A 38 8.18 21.71 1.47
CA LYS A 38 9.64 21.65 1.36
C LYS A 38 10.25 22.67 2.31
N LYS A 39 10.97 22.20 3.32
CA LYS A 39 11.76 23.05 4.23
C LYS A 39 13.23 22.93 3.90
N VAL A 40 13.86 24.05 3.60
CA VAL A 40 15.31 24.10 3.32
C VAL A 40 15.99 24.68 4.55
N LYS A 41 17.05 24.01 5.04
CA LYS A 41 17.95 24.56 6.04
C LYS A 41 19.09 25.26 5.31
N GLU A 42 19.23 26.57 5.50
CA GLU A 42 20.43 27.30 5.10
C GLU A 42 21.29 27.57 6.35
N GLU A 43 22.56 27.18 6.30
CA GLU A 43 23.55 27.65 7.27
C GLU A 43 23.93 29.09 6.91
N SER A 44 23.58 30.03 7.78
CA SER A 44 24.06 31.41 7.69
C SER A 44 25.36 31.54 8.48
N SER A 45 26.29 32.38 8.02
CA SER A 45 27.60 32.62 8.67
C SER A 45 27.52 33.31 10.04
N ASP A 46 26.31 33.64 10.50
CA ASP A 46 26.02 34.04 11.87
C ASP A 46 25.24 32.89 12.53
N ASP A 47 25.60 32.51 13.75
CA ASP A 47 25.21 31.34 14.58
C ASP A 47 23.70 31.08 14.81
N GLU A 48 22.80 31.48 13.91
CA GLU A 48 21.37 31.19 13.92
C GLU A 48 20.93 30.45 12.65
N THR A 49 20.48 29.20 12.82
CA THR A 49 19.79 28.43 11.78
C THR A 49 18.46 29.10 11.43
N LYS A 50 18.33 29.69 10.24
CA LYS A 50 17.05 30.21 9.73
C LYS A 50 16.30 29.11 8.96
N ILE A 51 15.08 28.83 9.37
CA ILE A 51 14.15 27.95 8.65
C ILE A 51 13.33 28.81 7.69
N HIS A 52 13.57 28.67 6.38
CA HIS A 52 12.75 29.31 5.36
C HIS A 52 11.68 28.34 4.84
N TYR A 53 10.43 28.80 4.84
CA TYR A 53 9.31 28.14 4.19
C TYR A 53 9.24 28.65 2.76
N CYS A 54 9.59 27.82 1.78
CA CYS A 54 9.50 28.18 0.36
C CYS A 54 8.31 27.48 -0.28
N ASN A 55 7.26 28.24 -0.59
CA ASN A 55 6.22 27.84 -1.54
C ASN A 55 6.70 28.19 -2.96
N GLU A 56 7.61 27.40 -3.54
CA GLU A 56 7.99 27.57 -4.95
C GLU A 56 8.15 26.23 -5.68
N SER A 57 7.51 26.15 -6.85
CA SER A 57 7.71 25.16 -7.90
C SER A 57 8.95 25.53 -8.72
N THR A 58 9.95 24.65 -8.77
CA THR A 58 11.14 24.87 -9.61
C THR A 58 11.61 23.57 -10.26
N ILE A 59 11.72 23.63 -11.59
CA ILE A 59 12.29 22.62 -12.49
C ILE A 59 13.83 22.76 -12.45
N ILE A 60 14.54 21.64 -12.30
CA ILE A 60 16.00 21.57 -12.53
C ILE A 60 16.30 20.39 -13.44
N SER A 61 16.74 20.69 -14.67
CA SER A 61 17.45 19.78 -15.58
C SER A 61 18.96 19.80 -15.24
N ASN A 62 19.84 18.87 -15.58
CA ASN A 62 19.98 17.97 -16.73
C ASN A 62 20.68 16.65 -16.29
N ASP A 63 20.67 15.70 -17.22
CA ASP A 63 21.55 14.53 -17.35
C ASP A 63 21.35 13.37 -16.37
N THR A 64 20.28 12.61 -16.59
CA THR A 64 20.32 11.14 -16.63
C THR A 64 19.11 10.69 -17.44
N ALA A 65 19.30 9.78 -18.39
CA ALA A 65 18.24 9.18 -19.19
C ALA A 65 17.34 8.31 -18.29
N ILE A 66 16.41 8.95 -17.59
CA ILE A 66 15.14 8.33 -17.22
C ILE A 66 14.37 8.25 -18.53
N VAL A 67 13.91 7.07 -18.95
CA VAL A 67 12.96 6.97 -20.06
C VAL A 67 11.80 7.89 -19.68
N SER A 68 11.76 9.06 -20.31
CA SER A 68 10.75 10.07 -20.11
C SER A 68 9.48 9.53 -20.74
N LEU A 69 8.76 8.70 -20.00
CA LEU A 69 7.37 8.39 -20.28
C LEU A 69 6.63 9.72 -20.20
N ASP A 70 6.39 10.37 -21.34
CA ASP A 70 5.56 11.56 -21.40
C ASP A 70 4.14 11.14 -20.97
N PRO A 71 3.59 11.67 -19.86
CA PRO A 71 2.24 11.34 -19.43
C PRO A 71 1.19 11.54 -20.54
N LYS A 72 1.46 12.45 -21.50
CA LYS A 72 0.60 12.65 -22.67
C LYS A 72 0.61 11.45 -23.63
N THR A 73 1.77 10.85 -23.86
CA THR A 73 1.90 9.62 -24.68
C THR A 73 1.22 8.39 -24.05
N LEU A 74 1.01 8.41 -22.73
CA LEU A 74 0.26 7.37 -22.01
C LEU A 74 -1.24 7.69 -21.87
N GLN A 75 -1.65 8.94 -22.12
CA GLN A 75 -3.04 9.41 -22.02
C GLN A 75 -3.77 9.45 -23.39
N GLU A 76 -3.04 9.54 -24.50
CA GLU A 76 -3.63 9.52 -25.83
C GLU A 76 -4.03 8.08 -26.23
N LYS A 77 -5.32 7.78 -26.11
CA LYS A 77 -5.98 6.75 -26.93
C LYS A 77 -6.97 7.44 -27.85
N ASP A 78 -6.67 7.49 -29.13
CA ASP A 78 -7.70 7.65 -30.16
C ASP A 78 -8.40 6.29 -30.30
N PRO A 79 -9.72 6.18 -30.07
CA PRO A 79 -10.42 4.88 -30.09
C PRO A 79 -10.42 4.16 -31.45
N ASP A 80 -10.03 4.86 -32.52
CA ASP A 80 -10.11 4.40 -33.92
C ASP A 80 -8.73 4.05 -34.54
N ASP A 81 -7.62 4.11 -33.78
CA ASP A 81 -6.29 3.81 -34.34
C ASP A 81 -5.94 2.31 -34.24
N GLU A 82 -6.06 1.60 -35.37
CA GLU A 82 -5.77 0.16 -35.50
C GLU A 82 -4.25 -0.16 -35.48
N ASP A 83 -3.36 0.83 -35.51
CA ASP A 83 -1.90 0.62 -35.55
C ASP A 83 -1.28 0.67 -34.14
N ASN A 84 -1.61 -0.33 -33.33
CA ASN A 84 -1.10 -0.53 -31.96
C ASN A 84 0.39 -0.92 -31.96
N HIS A 85 1.28 0.06 -32.14
CA HIS A 85 2.66 -0.10 -31.73
C HIS A 85 2.75 0.08 -30.21
N VAL A 86 2.75 -1.05 -29.48
CA VAL A 86 3.23 -1.08 -28.10
C VAL A 86 4.65 -0.53 -28.12
N GLU A 87 4.87 0.68 -27.61
CA GLU A 87 6.22 1.18 -27.37
C GLU A 87 6.89 0.22 -26.39
N ASN A 88 7.74 -0.65 -26.91
CA ASN A 88 8.56 -1.56 -26.12
C ASN A 88 9.59 -0.72 -25.38
N ILE A 89 9.30 -0.37 -24.12
CA ILE A 89 10.27 0.26 -23.24
C ILE A 89 11.20 -0.82 -22.71
N PRO A 90 12.52 -0.76 -23.01
CA PRO A 90 13.46 -1.76 -22.53
C PRO A 90 13.39 -1.89 -21.00
N GLY A 91 13.13 -3.11 -20.51
CA GLY A 91 13.06 -3.41 -19.07
C GLY A 91 11.69 -3.25 -18.42
N ILE A 92 10.65 -2.83 -19.14
CA ILE A 92 9.26 -2.78 -18.65
C ILE A 92 8.44 -3.82 -19.40
N SER A 93 7.76 -4.72 -18.68
CA SER A 93 6.89 -5.71 -19.32
C SER A 93 5.63 -5.05 -19.91
N SER A 94 4.99 -5.70 -20.89
CA SER A 94 3.72 -5.21 -21.45
C SER A 94 2.62 -5.09 -20.40
N THR A 95 2.66 -5.95 -19.40
CA THR A 95 1.77 -5.88 -18.24
C THR A 95 2.10 -4.66 -17.39
N ASP A 96 3.37 -4.41 -17.04
CA ASP A 96 3.74 -3.22 -16.24
C ASP A 96 3.33 -1.91 -16.93
N LEU A 97 3.45 -1.85 -18.26
CA LEU A 97 2.95 -0.72 -19.05
C LEU A 97 1.45 -0.50 -18.90
N GLU A 98 0.64 -1.57 -18.89
CA GLU A 98 -0.80 -1.45 -18.71
C GLU A 98 -1.17 -0.97 -17.29
N ASP A 99 -0.45 -1.39 -16.26
CA ASP A 99 -0.67 -0.85 -14.90
C ASP A 99 -0.33 0.63 -14.83
N LEU A 100 0.81 1.03 -15.42
CA LEU A 100 1.20 2.43 -15.46
C LEU A 100 0.13 3.26 -16.17
N ARG A 101 -0.41 2.79 -17.31
CA ARG A 101 -1.51 3.46 -18.01
C ARG A 101 -2.74 3.65 -17.11
N ILE A 102 -3.18 2.59 -16.41
CA ILE A 102 -4.29 2.68 -15.46
C ILE A 102 -3.97 3.72 -14.38
N VAL A 103 -2.76 3.68 -13.81
CA VAL A 103 -2.33 4.63 -12.79
C VAL A 103 -2.34 6.08 -13.31
N PHE A 104 -1.83 6.35 -14.50
CA PHE A 104 -1.84 7.72 -15.05
C PHE A 104 -3.23 8.20 -15.48
N HIS A 105 -4.13 7.30 -15.87
CA HIS A 105 -5.48 7.63 -16.30
C HIS A 105 -6.44 7.85 -15.12
N GLU A 106 -6.40 6.99 -14.11
CA GLU A 106 -7.35 7.03 -12.99
C GLU A 106 -6.98 8.02 -11.88
N ASN A 107 -5.76 8.58 -11.90
CA ASN A 107 -5.27 9.48 -10.85
C ASN A 107 -5.18 10.93 -11.32
N ASN A 108 -5.24 11.86 -10.36
CA ASN A 108 -5.18 13.29 -10.66
C ASN A 108 -3.87 13.65 -11.40
N PRO A 109 -3.93 14.29 -12.59
CA PRO A 109 -2.73 14.60 -13.38
C PRO A 109 -1.69 15.45 -12.64
N LYS A 110 -2.13 16.41 -11.81
CA LYS A 110 -1.20 17.25 -11.02
C LYS A 110 -0.53 16.45 -9.91
N GLY A 111 -1.28 15.54 -9.27
CA GLY A 111 -0.72 14.60 -8.28
C GLY A 111 0.32 13.68 -8.92
N MET A 112 0.04 13.18 -10.12
CA MET A 112 0.97 12.36 -10.88
C MET A 112 2.24 13.12 -11.31
N GLU A 113 2.12 14.38 -11.72
CA GLU A 113 3.27 15.24 -12.01
C GLU A 113 4.18 15.40 -10.78
N GLN A 114 3.60 15.59 -9.59
CA GLN A 114 4.37 15.67 -8.34
C GLN A 114 5.08 14.36 -8.01
N ILE A 115 4.41 13.21 -8.19
CA ILE A 115 5.00 11.89 -7.98
C ILE A 115 6.17 11.65 -8.95
N LEU A 116 6.00 11.99 -10.23
CA LEU A 116 7.07 11.88 -11.23
C LEU A 116 8.27 12.77 -10.89
N ASN A 117 8.02 13.98 -10.40
CA ASN A 117 9.09 14.86 -9.91
C ASN A 117 9.86 14.22 -8.74
N CYS A 118 9.18 13.49 -7.85
CA CYS A 118 9.86 12.75 -6.78
C CYS A 118 10.76 11.63 -7.32
N PHE A 119 10.31 10.89 -8.34
CA PHE A 119 11.15 9.86 -8.99
C PHE A 119 12.41 10.44 -9.63
N SER A 120 12.34 11.66 -10.18
CA SER A 120 13.53 12.35 -10.72
C SER A 120 14.59 12.66 -9.67
N MET A 121 14.21 12.71 -8.38
CA MET A 121 15.14 12.92 -7.28
C MET A 121 15.84 11.64 -6.83
N VAL A 122 15.32 10.45 -7.19
CA VAL A 122 15.90 9.17 -6.77
C VAL A 122 17.33 9.02 -7.28
N SER A 123 17.64 9.50 -8.49
CA SER A 123 19.01 9.48 -9.04
C SER A 123 20.02 10.32 -8.25
N LYS A 124 19.54 11.23 -7.38
CA LYS A 124 20.36 12.09 -6.51
C LYS A 124 20.49 11.52 -5.10
N ALA A 125 19.87 10.36 -4.80
CA ALA A 125 19.99 9.72 -3.52
C ALA A 125 21.39 9.13 -3.31
N GLN A 126 21.81 9.03 -2.05
CA GLN A 126 23.07 8.37 -1.67
C GLN A 126 22.90 6.87 -1.44
N TYR A 127 21.67 6.45 -1.13
CA TYR A 127 21.25 5.06 -0.96
C TYR A 127 19.73 4.98 -1.07
N LEU A 128 19.21 3.78 -1.32
CA LEU A 128 17.77 3.52 -1.34
C LEU A 128 17.41 2.44 -0.32
N LEU A 129 16.58 2.80 0.66
CA LEU A 129 15.96 1.86 1.58
C LEU A 129 14.59 1.49 1.04
N VAL A 130 14.37 0.20 0.74
CA VAL A 130 13.09 -0.30 0.23
C VAL A 130 12.48 -1.17 1.31
N ASN A 131 11.28 -0.82 1.77
CA ASN A 131 10.50 -1.68 2.64
C ASN A 131 9.97 -2.86 1.80
N SER A 132 10.79 -3.87 1.55
CA SER A 132 10.49 -5.18 0.95
C SER A 132 11.68 -6.11 1.23
N PHE A 133 11.53 -7.41 1.01
CA PHE A 133 12.63 -8.38 1.22
C PHE A 133 13.09 -8.96 -0.11
N TYR A 134 14.39 -9.27 -0.18
CA TYR A 134 15.05 -9.66 -1.43
C TYR A 134 14.36 -10.85 -2.11
N GLU A 135 13.99 -11.88 -1.35
CA GLU A 135 13.43 -13.11 -1.88
C GLU A 135 12.05 -12.92 -2.53
N LEU A 136 11.27 -11.92 -2.10
CA LEU A 136 9.96 -11.62 -2.69
C LEU A 136 10.07 -11.03 -4.09
N GLU A 137 11.10 -10.20 -4.32
CA GLU A 137 11.24 -9.35 -5.50
C GLU A 137 12.68 -9.35 -6.04
N ALA A 138 13.32 -10.52 -6.05
CA ALA A 138 14.76 -10.65 -6.35
C ALA A 138 15.15 -10.04 -7.70
N GLN A 139 14.35 -10.28 -8.74
CA GLN A 139 14.56 -9.71 -10.07
C GLN A 139 14.49 -8.18 -10.07
N THR A 140 13.56 -7.60 -9.30
CA THR A 140 13.42 -6.16 -9.14
C THR A 140 14.66 -5.60 -8.44
N PHE A 141 15.10 -6.21 -7.34
CA PHE A 141 16.29 -5.75 -6.62
C PHE A 141 17.58 -5.87 -7.44
N ASP A 142 17.75 -6.95 -8.20
CA ASP A 142 18.90 -7.11 -9.09
C ASP A 142 18.90 -6.03 -10.18
N SER A 143 17.73 -5.70 -10.73
CA SER A 143 17.57 -4.62 -11.71
C SER A 143 17.86 -3.24 -11.11
N LEU A 144 17.36 -2.96 -9.90
CA LEU A 144 17.62 -1.70 -9.19
C LEU A 144 19.11 -1.51 -8.90
N LYS A 145 19.81 -2.57 -8.49
CA LYS A 145 21.27 -2.55 -8.25
C LYS A 145 22.09 -2.24 -9.51
N VAL A 146 21.62 -2.66 -10.68
CA VAL A 146 22.28 -2.35 -11.97
C VAL A 146 21.92 -0.94 -12.45
N THR A 147 20.71 -0.47 -12.13
CA THR A 147 20.16 0.80 -12.60
C THR A 147 20.76 1.99 -11.85
N PHE A 148 20.92 1.86 -10.52
CA PHE A 148 21.37 2.97 -9.69
C PHE A 148 22.86 2.89 -9.36
N PRO A 149 23.59 4.02 -9.37
CA PRO A 149 24.99 4.07 -9.02
C PRO A 149 25.25 4.01 -7.50
N PHE A 150 24.20 3.91 -6.69
CA PHE A 150 24.24 3.90 -5.23
C PHE A 150 23.67 2.59 -4.65
N PRO A 151 24.00 2.26 -3.39
CA PRO A 151 23.51 1.05 -2.75
C PRO A 151 21.97 1.01 -2.59
N VAL A 152 21.39 -0.17 -2.84
CA VAL A 152 19.96 -0.45 -2.64
C VAL A 152 19.80 -1.54 -1.58
N TYR A 153 19.05 -1.22 -0.53
CA TYR A 153 18.85 -2.06 0.65
C TYR A 153 17.39 -2.49 0.80
N PRO A 154 17.08 -3.78 0.56
CA PRO A 154 15.79 -4.35 0.95
C PRO A 154 15.73 -4.53 2.47
N ILE A 155 15.01 -3.64 3.14
CA ILE A 155 14.85 -3.60 4.61
C ILE A 155 13.38 -3.81 5.01
N GLY A 156 12.76 -4.87 4.49
CA GLY A 156 11.40 -5.28 4.85
C GLY A 156 11.26 -6.78 5.16
N PRO A 157 10.06 -7.22 5.57
CA PRO A 157 8.96 -6.37 5.99
C PRO A 157 9.26 -5.77 7.38
N THR A 158 9.10 -4.45 7.50
CA THR A 158 9.32 -3.73 8.77
C THR A 158 8.36 -4.14 9.90
N ASN A 159 7.32 -4.91 9.56
CA ASN A 159 6.34 -5.50 10.48
C ASN A 159 6.97 -6.34 11.60
N ARG A 160 8.16 -6.91 11.38
CA ARG A 160 8.96 -7.62 12.40
C ARG A 160 9.21 -6.76 13.65
N TYR A 161 9.43 -5.45 13.49
CA TYR A 161 9.62 -4.55 14.64
C TYR A 161 8.33 -4.20 15.37
N LEU A 162 7.18 -4.57 14.81
CA LEU A 162 5.88 -4.42 15.44
C LEU A 162 5.51 -5.66 16.29
N GLU A 163 6.11 -6.82 16.03
CA GLU A 163 5.91 -8.07 16.80
C GLU A 163 6.12 -7.92 18.32
N PRO A 164 7.14 -7.21 18.86
CA PRO A 164 7.40 -7.19 20.30
C PRO A 164 6.26 -6.57 21.14
N LYS A 165 5.25 -5.97 20.48
CA LYS A 165 4.05 -5.39 21.11
C LYS A 165 2.84 -6.34 21.10
N LEU A 166 2.93 -7.53 20.49
CA LEU A 166 1.87 -8.53 20.50
C LEU A 166 1.76 -9.24 21.85
N ASP A 167 2.91 -9.51 22.49
CA ASP A 167 3.02 -10.25 23.75
C ASP A 167 3.13 -9.36 25.00
N GLN A 168 3.44 -8.07 24.83
CA GLN A 168 3.49 -7.13 25.93
C GLN A 168 2.19 -6.35 26.00
N HIS A 169 1.54 -6.36 27.17
CA HIS A 169 0.51 -5.41 27.56
C HIS A 169 0.94 -4.00 27.13
N SER A 170 0.53 -3.56 25.94
CA SER A 170 0.68 -2.17 25.57
C SER A 170 -0.13 -1.40 26.60
N SER A 171 0.50 -0.41 27.23
CA SER A 171 -0.13 0.52 28.17
C SER A 171 -1.23 1.40 27.51
N PHE A 172 -1.65 1.01 26.30
CA PHE A 172 -2.70 1.59 25.47
C PHE A 172 -3.69 0.52 24.96
N THR A 173 -3.87 -0.61 25.65
CA THR A 173 -5.03 -1.48 25.37
C THR A 173 -6.32 -0.72 25.69
N THR A 174 -6.93 -0.13 24.67
CA THR A 174 -8.27 0.46 24.76
C THR A 174 -9.30 -0.65 24.98
N THR A 175 -10.44 -0.33 25.58
CA THR A 175 -11.57 -1.26 25.73
C THR A 175 -11.98 -1.85 24.37
N SER A 176 -11.95 -1.03 23.31
CA SER A 176 -12.24 -1.48 21.94
C SER A 176 -11.28 -2.55 21.44
N THR A 177 -9.99 -2.48 21.79
CA THR A 177 -8.98 -3.50 21.43
C THR A 177 -9.31 -4.86 22.05
N ILE A 178 -9.78 -4.85 23.29
CA ILE A 178 -10.16 -6.08 24.01
C ILE A 178 -11.45 -6.67 23.43
N GLU A 179 -12.37 -5.85 22.93
CA GLU A 179 -13.68 -6.30 22.43
C GLU A 179 -13.59 -7.05 21.11
N TYR A 180 -12.87 -6.51 20.10
CA TYR A 180 -12.81 -7.20 18.80
C TYR A 180 -11.96 -8.47 18.84
N LEU A 181 -10.93 -8.53 19.70
CA LEU A 181 -10.14 -9.74 19.89
C LEU A 181 -10.96 -10.84 20.56
N LYS A 182 -11.73 -10.52 21.61
CA LYS A 182 -12.66 -11.49 22.23
C LYS A 182 -13.69 -12.02 21.23
N TRP A 183 -14.18 -11.16 20.34
CA TRP A 183 -15.08 -11.60 19.28
C TRP A 183 -14.37 -12.58 18.33
N LEU A 184 -13.13 -12.29 17.91
CA LEU A 184 -12.32 -13.19 17.07
C LEU A 184 -12.01 -14.53 17.77
N ASP A 185 -11.70 -14.51 19.07
CA ASP A 185 -11.46 -15.70 19.91
C ASP A 185 -12.66 -16.67 19.89
N SER A 186 -13.88 -16.13 19.77
CA SER A 186 -15.11 -16.92 19.72
C SER A 186 -15.43 -17.50 18.33
N GLN A 187 -14.67 -17.15 17.29
CA GLN A 187 -14.94 -17.60 15.93
C GLN A 187 -14.17 -18.90 15.59
N PRO A 188 -14.71 -19.76 14.70
CA PRO A 188 -13.97 -20.91 14.20
C PRO A 188 -12.67 -20.51 13.48
N SER A 189 -11.68 -21.39 13.51
CA SER A 189 -10.39 -21.15 12.85
C SER A 189 -10.54 -20.89 11.35
N ALA A 190 -9.83 -19.87 10.85
CA ALA A 190 -9.83 -19.42 9.47
C ALA A 190 -11.24 -19.33 8.86
N SER A 191 -12.18 -18.71 9.58
CA SER A 191 -13.57 -18.52 9.16
C SER A 191 -13.98 -17.06 8.99
N VAL A 192 -13.16 -16.13 9.46
CA VAL A 192 -13.41 -14.69 9.40
C VAL A 192 -12.71 -14.06 8.21
N LEU A 193 -13.45 -13.31 7.40
CA LEU A 193 -12.92 -12.37 6.43
C LEU A 193 -12.62 -11.04 7.13
N TYR A 194 -11.36 -10.64 7.17
CA TYR A 194 -11.00 -9.30 7.60
C TYR A 194 -11.19 -8.32 6.43
N VAL A 195 -11.77 -7.14 6.66
CA VAL A 195 -12.07 -6.14 5.62
C VAL A 195 -11.52 -4.78 6.06
N SER A 196 -10.63 -4.20 5.26
CA SER A 196 -10.02 -2.88 5.52
C SER A 196 -9.44 -2.28 4.23
N PHE A 197 -9.84 -1.06 3.91
CA PHE A 197 -9.41 -0.35 2.70
C PHE A 197 -8.36 0.74 2.97
N GLY A 198 -7.58 0.54 4.04
CA GLY A 198 -6.48 1.42 4.42
C GLY A 198 -6.92 2.66 5.20
N SER A 199 -5.95 3.54 5.44
CA SER A 199 -6.13 4.72 6.29
C SER A 199 -6.38 6.03 5.53
N PHE A 200 -6.14 6.02 4.22
CA PHE A 200 -6.02 7.25 3.43
C PHE A 200 -7.26 7.58 2.60
N PHE A 201 -7.86 6.56 1.97
CA PHE A 201 -8.99 6.77 1.08
C PHE A 201 -10.30 6.37 1.75
N GLU A 202 -11.30 7.23 1.62
CA GLU A 202 -12.66 6.94 2.06
C GLU A 202 -13.48 6.53 0.83
N LEU A 203 -14.01 5.31 0.88
CA LEU A 203 -14.98 4.86 -0.13
C LEU A 203 -16.24 5.74 -0.09
N SER A 204 -16.93 5.87 -1.21
CA SER A 204 -18.25 6.51 -1.20
C SER A 204 -19.22 5.70 -0.32
N SER A 205 -20.15 6.37 0.35
CA SER A 205 -21.19 5.68 1.13
C SER A 205 -21.97 4.69 0.26
N THR A 206 -22.21 5.00 -1.01
CA THR A 206 -22.83 4.11 -2.00
C THR A 206 -22.04 2.80 -2.15
N GLN A 207 -20.72 2.87 -2.36
CA GLN A 207 -19.89 1.67 -2.48
C GLN A 207 -19.84 0.87 -1.16
N MET A 208 -19.81 1.56 -0.01
CA MET A 208 -19.88 0.90 1.29
C MET A 208 -21.22 0.18 1.52
N ASP A 209 -22.33 0.72 1.00
CA ASP A 209 -23.64 0.09 1.09
C ASP A 209 -23.71 -1.19 0.25
N GLU A 210 -23.15 -1.18 -0.97
CA GLU A 210 -23.01 -2.41 -1.79
C GLU A 210 -22.15 -3.47 -1.06
N PHE A 211 -21.06 -3.05 -0.40
CA PHE A 211 -20.22 -3.94 0.40
C PHE A 211 -20.98 -4.51 1.59
N ALA A 212 -21.76 -3.69 2.29
CA ALA A 212 -22.58 -4.09 3.43
C ALA A 212 -23.60 -5.16 3.02
N VAL A 213 -24.33 -4.94 1.93
CA VAL A 213 -25.33 -5.89 1.42
C VAL A 213 -24.67 -7.20 1.03
N ALA A 214 -23.55 -7.16 0.32
CA ALA A 214 -22.83 -8.36 -0.11
C ALA A 214 -22.24 -9.14 1.07
N LEU A 215 -21.61 -8.47 2.05
CA LEU A 215 -21.07 -9.09 3.26
C LEU A 215 -22.16 -9.80 4.05
N CYS A 216 -23.28 -9.13 4.32
CA CYS A 216 -24.41 -9.70 5.04
C CYS A 216 -25.02 -10.90 4.29
N SER A 217 -25.15 -10.81 2.97
CA SER A 217 -25.74 -11.86 2.13
C SER A 217 -24.81 -13.06 1.91
N SER A 218 -23.48 -12.87 2.04
CA SER A 218 -22.50 -13.93 1.82
C SER A 218 -22.59 -15.09 2.81
N GLY A 219 -23.12 -14.84 4.01
CA GLY A 219 -23.16 -15.79 5.12
C GLY A 219 -21.80 -16.06 5.78
N VAL A 220 -20.73 -15.42 5.29
CA VAL A 220 -19.36 -15.43 5.84
C VAL A 220 -19.30 -14.59 7.12
N ARG A 221 -18.39 -14.95 8.03
CA ARG A 221 -18.09 -14.11 9.20
C ARG A 221 -17.12 -13.02 8.81
N PHE A 222 -17.30 -11.79 9.25
CA PHE A 222 -16.40 -10.70 8.90
C PHE A 222 -16.11 -9.75 10.05
N LEU A 223 -14.88 -9.22 10.05
CA LEU A 223 -14.49 -8.06 10.84
C LEU A 223 -14.17 -6.94 9.86
N TRP A 224 -14.95 -5.86 9.89
CA TRP A 224 -14.81 -4.75 8.96
C TRP A 224 -14.38 -3.47 9.68
N VAL A 225 -13.25 -2.90 9.25
CA VAL A 225 -12.82 -1.56 9.61
C VAL A 225 -13.49 -0.55 8.68
N ALA A 226 -14.47 0.19 9.21
CA ALA A 226 -15.23 1.21 8.49
C ALA A 226 -14.97 2.60 9.09
N ARG A 227 -13.91 3.27 8.63
CA ARG A 227 -13.57 4.63 9.11
C ARG A 227 -14.67 5.61 8.72
N GLY A 228 -15.04 6.51 9.63
CA GLY A 228 -16.11 7.51 9.42
C GLY A 228 -17.53 6.95 9.49
N GLU A 229 -17.73 5.70 9.04
CA GLU A 229 -19.05 5.10 8.84
C GLU A 229 -19.36 3.94 9.81
N ALA A 230 -18.45 3.60 10.73
CA ALA A 230 -18.58 2.44 11.61
C ALA A 230 -19.89 2.41 12.40
N SER A 231 -20.34 3.54 12.94
CA SER A 231 -21.60 3.59 13.72
C SER A 231 -22.80 3.20 12.86
N ARG A 232 -22.89 3.77 11.64
CA ARG A 232 -23.96 3.51 10.68
C ARG A 232 -23.94 2.05 10.21
N LEU A 233 -22.76 1.57 9.80
CA LEU A 233 -22.60 0.23 9.28
C LEU A 233 -22.72 -0.85 10.35
N LYS A 234 -22.43 -0.53 11.63
CA LYS A 234 -22.66 -1.45 12.74
C LYS A 234 -24.15 -1.76 12.95
N GLU A 235 -25.05 -0.82 12.65
CA GLU A 235 -26.50 -1.08 12.71
C GLU A 235 -26.96 -2.02 11.59
N THR A 236 -26.36 -1.88 10.39
CA THR A 236 -26.69 -2.71 9.22
C THR A 236 -26.04 -4.09 9.24
N CYS A 237 -24.78 -4.17 9.64
CA CYS A 237 -23.91 -5.33 9.49
C CYS A 237 -23.52 -5.97 10.82
N GLY A 238 -23.84 -5.36 11.95
CA GLY A 238 -23.53 -5.88 13.28
C GLY A 238 -24.38 -7.09 13.64
N GLY A 239 -23.76 -8.11 14.22
CA GLY A 239 -24.46 -9.29 14.73
C GLY A 239 -23.53 -10.47 14.96
N ASP A 240 -24.08 -11.67 15.03
CA ASP A 240 -23.33 -12.89 15.35
C ASP A 240 -22.19 -13.18 14.34
N LYS A 241 -22.39 -12.80 13.06
CA LYS A 241 -21.43 -13.04 11.98
C LYS A 241 -20.62 -11.81 11.58
N GLY A 242 -21.01 -10.61 12.01
CA GLY A 242 -20.41 -9.36 11.54
C GLY A 242 -20.01 -8.46 12.70
N LEU A 243 -18.74 -8.04 12.70
CA LEU A 243 -18.23 -7.02 13.61
C LEU A 243 -17.72 -5.83 12.81
N VAL A 244 -18.28 -4.65 13.07
CA VAL A 244 -17.83 -3.39 12.46
C VAL A 244 -17.15 -2.53 13.51
N VAL A 245 -15.94 -2.06 13.22
CA VAL A 245 -15.13 -1.21 14.09
C VAL A 245 -14.58 -0.01 13.32
N PRO A 246 -14.34 1.14 13.97
CA PRO A 246 -13.74 2.30 13.30
C PRO A 246 -12.23 2.11 13.06
N TRP A 247 -11.58 1.26 13.86
CA TRP A 247 -10.14 0.99 13.80
C TRP A 247 -9.81 -0.31 14.56
N CYS A 248 -8.75 -1.00 14.15
CA CYS A 248 -8.16 -2.12 14.89
C CYS A 248 -6.64 -2.17 14.70
N ASP A 249 -5.95 -2.91 15.56
CA ASP A 249 -4.58 -3.33 15.32
C ASP A 249 -4.58 -4.38 14.20
N GLN A 250 -4.33 -3.93 12.98
CA GLN A 250 -4.48 -4.74 11.76
C GLN A 250 -3.57 -5.97 11.78
N LEU A 251 -2.29 -5.80 12.13
CA LEU A 251 -1.34 -6.90 12.19
C LEU A 251 -1.79 -7.98 13.19
N ARG A 252 -2.30 -7.58 14.36
CA ARG A 252 -2.90 -8.50 15.35
C ARG A 252 -4.08 -9.28 14.79
N VAL A 253 -4.98 -8.60 14.07
CA VAL A 253 -6.15 -9.23 13.46
C VAL A 253 -5.72 -10.22 12.38
N LEU A 254 -4.80 -9.82 11.49
CA LEU A 254 -4.30 -10.66 10.41
C LEU A 254 -3.62 -11.93 10.93
N CYS A 255 -2.87 -11.84 12.04
CA CYS A 255 -2.21 -12.98 12.67
C CYS A 255 -3.16 -13.84 13.53
N HIS A 256 -4.42 -13.45 13.71
CA HIS A 256 -5.36 -14.17 14.55
C HIS A 256 -5.79 -15.49 13.90
N PRO A 257 -5.77 -16.64 14.61
CA PRO A 257 -6.09 -17.97 14.04
C PRO A 257 -7.48 -18.12 13.40
N SER A 258 -8.42 -17.25 13.79
CA SER A 258 -9.79 -17.21 13.25
C SER A 258 -9.90 -16.50 11.90
N VAL A 259 -8.92 -15.67 11.52
CA VAL A 259 -8.93 -14.95 10.24
C VAL A 259 -8.47 -15.88 9.12
N GLY A 260 -9.31 -15.99 8.09
CA GLY A 260 -9.11 -16.92 6.96
C GLY A 260 -8.74 -16.24 5.64
N GLY A 261 -8.80 -14.90 5.60
CA GLY A 261 -8.41 -14.08 4.47
C GLY A 261 -8.66 -12.60 4.72
N PHE A 262 -8.09 -11.75 3.86
CA PHE A 262 -8.15 -10.30 3.97
C PHE A 262 -8.68 -9.67 2.69
N TRP A 263 -9.81 -8.96 2.75
CA TRP A 263 -10.26 -8.09 1.69
C TRP A 263 -9.68 -6.68 1.88
N SER A 264 -8.79 -6.29 0.96
CA SER A 264 -7.93 -5.12 1.12
C SER A 264 -7.87 -4.26 -0.14
N HIS A 265 -7.65 -2.96 0.08
CA HIS A 265 -7.21 -2.04 -0.98
C HIS A 265 -5.85 -2.38 -1.61
N SER A 266 -5.10 -3.35 -1.08
CA SER A 266 -3.79 -3.77 -1.60
C SER A 266 -2.69 -2.70 -1.52
N GLY A 267 -2.78 -1.79 -0.54
CA GLY A 267 -1.67 -0.89 -0.21
C GLY A 267 -0.47 -1.70 0.32
N TRP A 268 0.75 -1.27 -0.02
CA TRP A 268 1.96 -2.08 0.16
C TRP A 268 2.18 -2.61 1.59
N ASN A 269 1.93 -1.80 2.62
CA ASN A 269 2.04 -2.25 4.02
C ASN A 269 1.03 -3.37 4.33
N SER A 270 -0.22 -3.24 3.86
CA SER A 270 -1.24 -4.28 4.04
C SER A 270 -0.88 -5.57 3.31
N VAL A 271 -0.25 -5.47 2.14
CA VAL A 271 0.30 -6.63 1.41
C VAL A 271 1.37 -7.33 2.25
N GLN A 272 2.32 -6.58 2.80
CA GLN A 272 3.37 -7.15 3.64
C GLN A 272 2.86 -7.80 4.92
N GLU A 273 1.91 -7.17 5.61
CA GLU A 273 1.29 -7.75 6.80
C GLU A 273 0.53 -9.05 6.45
N THR A 274 -0.06 -9.13 5.26
CA THR A 274 -0.73 -10.33 4.76
C THR A 274 0.24 -11.46 4.49
N ILE A 275 1.35 -11.16 3.78
CA ILE A 275 2.42 -12.13 3.51
C ILE A 275 2.99 -12.65 4.83
N TYR A 276 3.27 -11.74 5.75
CA TYR A 276 3.77 -12.05 7.08
C TYR A 276 2.78 -12.92 7.89
N ALA A 277 1.47 -12.67 7.78
CA ALA A 277 0.44 -13.50 8.41
C ALA A 277 0.20 -14.85 7.70
N GLY A 278 0.55 -14.96 6.41
CA GLY A 278 0.39 -16.17 5.60
C GLY A 278 -1.06 -16.50 5.25
N ILE A 279 -1.90 -15.48 5.07
CA ILE A 279 -3.31 -15.63 4.69
C ILE A 279 -3.54 -15.12 3.25
N PRO A 280 -4.59 -15.58 2.54
CA PRO A 280 -4.88 -15.09 1.21
C PRO A 280 -5.47 -13.67 1.24
N MET A 281 -5.39 -12.95 0.11
CA MET A 281 -5.94 -11.60 -0.06
C MET A 281 -7.00 -11.53 -1.17
N LEU A 282 -8.12 -10.88 -0.91
CA LEU A 282 -9.02 -10.39 -1.95
C LEU A 282 -8.67 -8.91 -2.19
N ALA A 283 -8.22 -8.58 -3.39
CA ALA A 283 -7.72 -7.25 -3.72
C ALA A 283 -8.81 -6.37 -4.32
N PHE A 284 -8.96 -5.14 -3.82
CA PHE A 284 -9.83 -4.09 -4.33
C PHE A 284 -9.02 -2.79 -4.50
N PRO A 285 -8.17 -2.69 -5.52
CA PRO A 285 -7.29 -1.54 -5.68
C PRO A 285 -8.11 -0.25 -5.88
N LEU A 286 -7.71 0.83 -5.20
CA LEU A 286 -8.38 2.12 -5.27
C LEU A 286 -7.59 3.13 -6.10
N PHE A 287 -6.28 3.22 -5.88
CA PHE A 287 -5.43 4.23 -6.53
C PHE A 287 -3.94 3.83 -6.53
N LEU A 288 -3.16 4.48 -7.40
CA LEU A 288 -1.69 4.36 -7.47
C LEU A 288 -1.16 2.92 -7.47
N ASP A 289 -0.19 2.63 -6.61
CA ASP A 289 0.55 1.36 -6.51
C ASP A 289 -0.35 0.16 -6.17
N GLN A 290 -1.57 0.40 -5.70
CA GLN A 290 -2.51 -0.67 -5.39
C GLN A 290 -2.90 -1.47 -6.62
N VAL A 291 -2.98 -0.83 -7.80
CA VAL A 291 -3.28 -1.51 -9.05
C VAL A 291 -2.19 -2.55 -9.37
N PRO A 292 -0.90 -2.20 -9.47
CA PRO A 292 0.14 -3.21 -9.67
C PRO A 292 0.29 -4.19 -8.52
N ASN A 293 0.11 -3.76 -7.27
CA ASN A 293 0.12 -4.70 -6.13
C ASN A 293 -0.97 -5.77 -6.29
N SER A 294 -2.18 -5.37 -6.67
CA SER A 294 -3.31 -6.29 -6.87
C SER A 294 -3.07 -7.30 -7.98
N ARG A 295 -2.34 -6.92 -9.04
CA ARG A 295 -1.91 -7.86 -10.08
C ARG A 295 -0.87 -8.84 -9.56
N LYS A 296 0.17 -8.36 -8.85
CA LYS A 296 1.17 -9.26 -8.23
C LYS A 296 0.51 -10.31 -7.33
N ILE A 297 -0.52 -9.90 -6.57
CA ILE A 297 -1.32 -10.80 -5.72
C ILE A 297 -2.04 -11.90 -6.53
N GLU A 298 -2.65 -11.52 -7.66
CA GLU A 298 -3.47 -12.39 -8.51
C GLU A 298 -2.63 -13.28 -9.43
N GLU A 299 -1.64 -12.73 -10.12
CA GLU A 299 -0.96 -13.35 -11.26
C GLU A 299 0.40 -13.92 -10.89
N ASP A 300 1.22 -13.16 -10.15
CA ASP A 300 2.61 -13.55 -9.84
C ASP A 300 2.66 -14.48 -8.63
N TRP A 301 2.14 -14.00 -7.50
CA TRP A 301 2.18 -14.68 -6.21
C TRP A 301 1.05 -15.68 -6.04
N LYS A 302 -0.08 -15.44 -6.73
CA LYS A 302 -1.28 -16.29 -6.69
C LYS A 302 -1.77 -16.55 -5.27
N ILE A 303 -1.66 -15.54 -4.42
CA ILE A 303 -2.15 -15.55 -3.04
C ILE A 303 -3.55 -14.93 -2.91
N GLY A 304 -4.17 -14.57 -4.03
CA GLY A 304 -5.43 -13.88 -4.01
C GLY A 304 -6.11 -13.76 -5.37
N TRP A 305 -7.20 -12.99 -5.38
CA TRP A 305 -7.88 -12.55 -6.59
C TRP A 305 -8.13 -11.06 -6.53
N ARG A 306 -8.34 -10.45 -7.70
CA ARG A 306 -8.67 -9.05 -7.82
C ARG A 306 -10.15 -8.88 -8.15
N VAL A 307 -10.84 -8.08 -7.36
CA VAL A 307 -12.18 -7.60 -7.66
C VAL A 307 -12.05 -6.49 -8.70
N LYS A 308 -12.54 -6.75 -9.91
CA LYS A 308 -12.48 -5.78 -11.00
C LYS A 308 -13.55 -4.72 -10.79
N ARG A 309 -13.15 -3.44 -10.87
CA ARG A 309 -14.08 -2.31 -10.87
C ARG A 309 -14.71 -2.18 -12.25
N ALA A 310 -16.01 -1.89 -12.30
CA ALA A 310 -16.72 -1.59 -13.53
C ALA A 310 -17.19 -0.13 -13.51
N GLU A 311 -17.20 0.51 -14.67
CA GLU A 311 -17.85 1.81 -14.81
C GLU A 311 -19.37 1.60 -14.81
N ILE A 312 -20.06 2.19 -13.83
CA ILE A 312 -21.52 2.22 -13.78
C ILE A 312 -21.95 3.70 -13.84
N GLY A 313 -22.24 4.18 -15.05
CA GLY A 313 -22.56 5.60 -15.27
C GLY A 313 -21.31 6.47 -15.12
N SER A 314 -21.33 7.44 -14.19
CA SER A 314 -20.20 8.33 -13.88
C SER A 314 -19.39 7.89 -12.65
N GLU A 315 -19.78 6.78 -12.00
CA GLU A 315 -19.09 6.25 -10.82
C GLU A 315 -18.42 4.92 -11.15
N ILE A 316 -17.21 4.74 -10.61
CA ILE A 316 -16.50 3.46 -10.64
C ILE A 316 -17.01 2.67 -9.43
N LEU A 317 -17.94 1.74 -9.67
CA LEU A 317 -18.58 0.92 -8.62
C LEU A 317 -18.43 -0.57 -8.92
N VAL A 318 -18.54 -1.39 -7.89
CA VAL A 318 -18.74 -2.84 -8.03
C VAL A 318 -20.09 -3.19 -7.45
N ALA A 319 -20.90 -3.87 -8.26
CA ALA A 319 -22.25 -4.29 -7.89
C ALA A 319 -22.22 -5.36 -6.80
N THR A 320 -23.23 -5.34 -5.93
CA THR A 320 -23.43 -6.31 -4.84
C THR A 320 -23.24 -7.77 -5.29
N ASP A 321 -23.82 -8.16 -6.43
CA ASP A 321 -23.78 -9.55 -6.91
C ASP A 321 -22.35 -10.00 -7.26
N ASP A 322 -21.55 -9.11 -7.85
CA ASP A 322 -20.15 -9.39 -8.15
C ASP A 322 -19.35 -9.53 -6.87
N ILE A 323 -19.50 -8.60 -5.92
CA ILE A 323 -18.82 -8.66 -4.61
C ILE A 323 -19.18 -9.95 -3.87
N LEU A 324 -20.47 -10.29 -3.84
CA LEU A 324 -20.99 -11.48 -3.16
C LEU A 324 -20.34 -12.75 -3.72
N GLN A 325 -20.28 -12.88 -5.05
CA GLN A 325 -19.65 -14.01 -5.71
C GLN A 325 -18.15 -14.10 -5.36
N HIS A 326 -17.44 -12.97 -5.37
CA HIS A 326 -16.02 -12.93 -4.99
C HIS A 326 -15.80 -13.35 -3.55
N ILE A 327 -16.60 -12.85 -2.59
CA ILE A 327 -16.49 -13.21 -1.17
C ILE A 327 -16.73 -14.71 -0.98
N GLN A 328 -17.81 -15.25 -1.57
CA GLN A 328 -18.19 -16.66 -1.40
C GLN A 328 -17.13 -17.60 -1.99
N ARG A 329 -16.69 -17.33 -3.23
CA ARG A 329 -15.60 -18.09 -3.85
C ARG A 329 -14.32 -17.99 -3.04
N PHE A 330 -14.01 -16.80 -2.52
CA PHE A 330 -12.75 -16.60 -1.80
C PHE A 330 -12.68 -17.30 -0.44
N MET A 331 -13.82 -17.30 0.26
CA MET A 331 -13.94 -17.94 1.56
C MET A 331 -14.26 -19.43 1.48
N ASP A 332 -14.51 -19.99 0.29
CA ASP A 332 -14.57 -21.44 0.08
C ASP A 332 -13.17 -22.07 0.17
N ARG A 333 -12.89 -22.63 1.35
CA ARG A 333 -11.64 -23.32 1.69
C ARG A 333 -11.53 -24.72 1.12
N ASP A 334 -12.64 -25.32 0.72
CA ASP A 334 -12.68 -26.70 0.28
C ASP A 334 -12.51 -26.82 -1.24
N SER A 335 -12.76 -25.72 -1.98
CA SER A 335 -12.43 -25.58 -3.39
C SER A 335 -10.94 -25.86 -3.68
N CYS A 336 -10.66 -26.41 -4.87
CA CYS A 336 -9.28 -26.63 -5.32
C CYS A 336 -8.49 -25.32 -5.40
N GLU A 337 -9.11 -24.25 -5.92
CA GLU A 337 -8.48 -22.94 -6.02
C GLU A 337 -8.19 -22.37 -4.63
N GLY A 338 -9.17 -22.39 -3.71
CA GLY A 338 -8.99 -21.89 -2.35
C GLY A 338 -7.93 -22.64 -1.55
N LYS A 339 -7.73 -23.95 -1.79
CA LYS A 339 -6.63 -24.73 -1.19
C LYS A 339 -5.27 -24.30 -1.72
N GLU A 340 -5.15 -24.10 -3.04
CA GLU A 340 -3.90 -23.68 -3.67
C GLU A 340 -3.53 -22.25 -3.25
N THR A 341 -4.46 -21.29 -3.28
CA THR A 341 -4.21 -19.91 -2.84
C THR A 341 -3.70 -19.84 -1.41
N ARG A 342 -4.31 -20.58 -0.48
CA ARG A 342 -3.87 -20.66 0.93
C ARG A 342 -2.53 -21.38 1.09
N LYS A 343 -2.21 -22.34 0.21
CA LYS A 343 -0.89 -22.98 0.20
C LYS A 343 0.18 -21.98 -0.23
N ARG A 344 -0.06 -21.21 -1.29
CA ARG A 344 0.85 -20.14 -1.75
C ARG A 344 1.08 -19.06 -0.71
N ALA A 345 0.01 -18.63 -0.02
CA ALA A 345 0.13 -17.68 1.08
C ALA A 345 1.06 -18.18 2.20
N ARG A 346 0.97 -19.48 2.56
CA ARG A 346 1.89 -20.11 3.52
C ARG A 346 3.32 -20.22 2.99
N GLU A 347 3.51 -20.47 1.71
CA GLU A 347 4.85 -20.52 1.08
C GLU A 347 5.53 -19.14 1.16
N LEU A 348 4.80 -18.06 0.83
CA LEU A 348 5.32 -16.70 0.99
C LEU A 348 5.58 -16.32 2.45
N LYS A 349 4.72 -16.77 3.38
CA LYS A 349 5.00 -16.62 4.81
C LYS A 349 6.31 -17.29 5.20
N ASN A 350 6.52 -18.54 4.80
CA ASN A 350 7.75 -19.26 5.13
C ASN A 350 8.99 -18.55 4.56
N MET A 351 8.87 -17.98 3.35
CA MET A 351 9.94 -17.18 2.74
C MET A 351 10.21 -15.91 3.55
N CYS A 352 9.15 -15.20 3.95
CA CYS A 352 9.24 -14.03 4.84
C CYS A 352 9.87 -14.38 6.20
N ASP A 353 9.47 -15.50 6.81
CA ASP A 353 10.01 -16.00 8.08
C ASP A 353 11.52 -16.31 7.96
N GLN A 354 11.97 -16.86 6.82
CA GLN A 354 13.38 -17.12 6.55
C GLN A 354 14.17 -15.83 6.34
N ALA A 355 13.64 -14.90 5.55
CA ALA A 355 14.27 -13.59 5.31
C ALA A 355 14.45 -12.80 6.61
N THR A 356 13.47 -12.91 7.52
CA THR A 356 13.46 -12.24 8.82
C THR A 356 14.07 -13.04 9.95
N ALA A 357 14.43 -14.32 9.77
CA ALA A 357 15.10 -15.10 10.80
C ALA A 357 16.43 -14.47 11.21
N LYS A 358 16.94 -14.80 12.40
CA LYS A 358 18.24 -14.31 12.86
C LYS A 358 19.33 -14.73 11.87
N GLY A 359 20.06 -13.76 11.31
CA GLY A 359 21.05 -13.98 10.25
C GLY A 359 20.46 -14.20 8.86
N GLY A 360 19.18 -13.89 8.66
CA GLY A 360 18.51 -13.89 7.36
C GLY A 360 18.92 -12.71 6.47
N SER A 361 18.31 -12.63 5.29
CA SER A 361 18.60 -11.56 4.33
C SER A 361 18.29 -10.17 4.87
N PHE A 362 17.21 -10.01 5.64
CA PHE A 362 16.85 -8.75 6.27
C PHE A 362 17.97 -8.24 7.19
N ASP A 363 18.45 -9.09 8.11
CA ASP A 363 19.54 -8.75 9.03
C ASP A 363 20.81 -8.38 8.25
N SER A 364 21.13 -9.17 7.20
CA SER A 364 22.30 -8.93 6.36
C SER A 364 22.26 -7.57 5.64
N HIS A 365 21.09 -7.19 5.11
CA HIS A 365 20.91 -5.91 4.43
C HIS A 365 20.88 -4.72 5.38
N LEU A 366 20.30 -4.90 6.57
CA LEU A 366 20.33 -3.89 7.61
C LEU A 366 21.75 -3.66 8.15
N ASP A 367 22.49 -4.73 8.42
CA ASP A 367 23.88 -4.67 8.88
C ASP A 367 24.77 -3.98 7.82
N ALA A 368 24.58 -4.31 6.54
CA ALA A 368 25.29 -3.65 5.44
C ALA A 368 24.99 -2.14 5.40
N PHE A 369 23.72 -1.75 5.52
CA PHE A 369 23.34 -0.35 5.59
C PHE A 369 23.98 0.38 6.78
N VAL A 370 23.95 -0.24 7.97
CA VAL A 370 24.55 0.34 9.18
C VAL A 370 26.08 0.43 9.05
N SER A 371 26.74 -0.57 8.47
CA SER A 371 28.20 -0.55 8.24
C SER A 371 28.58 0.60 7.31
N ASP A 372 27.92 0.71 6.16
CA ASP A 372 28.18 1.77 5.19
C ASP A 372 27.96 3.16 5.79
N PHE A 373 26.93 3.30 6.62
CA PHE A 373 26.65 4.53 7.33
C PHE A 373 27.75 4.89 8.34
N LEU A 374 28.20 3.93 9.15
CA LEU A 374 29.22 4.15 10.17
C LEU A 374 30.63 4.37 9.58
N GLU A 375 30.90 3.78 8.42
CA GLU A 375 32.17 3.92 7.69
C GLU A 375 32.27 5.22 6.89
N GLY A 376 31.17 5.98 6.75
CA GLY A 376 31.12 7.19 5.93
C GLY A 376 31.10 6.91 4.42
N ASN A 377 30.75 5.68 4.03
CA ASN A 377 30.53 5.32 2.62
C ASN A 377 29.24 5.96 2.08
N ILE A 378 28.32 6.32 2.98
CA ILE A 378 27.11 7.09 2.73
C ILE A 378 27.03 8.23 3.76
N ASN A 379 26.81 9.46 3.30
CA ASN A 379 26.74 10.67 4.13
C ASN A 379 25.28 11.07 4.44
N HIS A 380 25.13 12.01 5.37
CA HIS A 380 23.85 12.38 5.99
C HIS A 380 22.89 13.19 5.12
#